data_AF-A0A7S2U0F4-F1
#
_entry.id   AF-A0A7S2U0F4-F1
#
_cell.length_a   1.000
_cell.length_b   1.000
_cell.length_c   1.000
_cell.angle_alpha   90.00
_cell.angle_beta   90.00
_cell.angle_gamma   90.00
#
_symmetry.space_group_name_H-M   'P 1'
#
loop_
_entity.id
_entity.type
_entity.pdbx_description
1 polymer ?
#
loop_
_entity_poly.entity_id
_entity_poly.type
_entity_poly.pdbx_seq_one_letter_code
_entity_poly.pdbx_strand_id
1 'polypeptide(L)'
;GGGRERGRRHNGRRMPKGISQRQREEWKRLSSGMDKNELVSTMCRLLREPKQHLIQAVVDDVGRGLAVQVMAETQRALDNGGMKRLDGKGYRKPGGVFLTLLRKHVTAENYKQLMKASRKRQQEHRKAMVRKIEIEALERIGDPGASPVLSFGTATNSNSNATSPPAVAAPVEQPEVAAAARVGSGATMMEQQ
;
A
#
# COMPACT_ATOMS: atom_id res chain seq x y z
N GLY A 1 -41.78 -21.40 -14.46
CA GLY A 1 -40.52 -20.76 -14.91
C GLY A 1 -39.65 -20.47 -13.70
N GLY A 2 -38.51 -21.15 -13.57
CA GLY A 2 -37.58 -20.97 -12.44
C GLY A 2 -36.34 -20.19 -12.88
N GLY A 3 -36.33 -18.89 -12.60
CA GLY A 3 -35.17 -18.02 -12.85
C GLY A 3 -34.05 -18.32 -11.86
N ARG A 4 -32.94 -18.86 -12.38
CA ARG A 4 -31.74 -19.21 -11.62
C ARG A 4 -31.10 -17.96 -11.02
N GLU A 5 -31.22 -17.77 -9.70
CA GLU A 5 -30.42 -16.82 -8.95
C GLU A 5 -28.94 -17.16 -9.13
N ARG A 6 -28.22 -16.28 -9.85
CA ARG A 6 -26.76 -16.33 -9.93
C ARG A 6 -26.21 -16.00 -8.56
N GLY A 7 -26.00 -17.03 -7.75
CA GLY A 7 -25.42 -16.93 -6.41
C GLY A 7 -24.21 -15.99 -6.41
N ARG A 8 -24.33 -14.91 -5.64
CA ARG A 8 -23.21 -14.00 -5.34
C ARG A 8 -22.11 -14.85 -4.71
N ARG A 9 -21.10 -15.22 -5.51
CA ARG A 9 -19.92 -15.92 -5.03
C ARG A 9 -19.29 -15.03 -3.96
N HIS A 10 -19.43 -15.45 -2.70
CA HIS A 10 -18.75 -14.81 -1.59
C HIS A 10 -17.25 -14.96 -1.86
N ASN A 11 -16.63 -13.94 -2.45
CA ASN A 11 -15.21 -13.89 -2.74
C ASN A 11 -14.38 -13.63 -1.46
N GLY A 12 -14.92 -14.04 -0.31
CA GLY A 12 -14.25 -14.02 0.96
C GLY A 12 -13.19 -15.09 0.95
N ARG A 13 -11.91 -14.69 0.97
CA ARG A 13 -10.82 -15.64 1.16
C ARG A 13 -11.09 -16.41 2.45
N ARG A 14 -11.25 -17.74 2.31
CA ARG A 14 -11.34 -18.68 3.45
C ARG A 14 -10.18 -18.40 4.41
N MET A 15 -10.42 -18.68 5.69
CA MET A 15 -9.42 -18.56 6.74
C MET A 15 -8.12 -19.25 6.28
N PRO A 16 -6.96 -18.55 6.35
CA PRO A 16 -5.72 -19.16 5.93
C PRO A 16 -5.47 -20.40 6.79
N LYS A 17 -5.16 -21.53 6.12
CA LYS A 17 -4.58 -22.68 6.81
C LYS A 17 -3.30 -22.17 7.48
N GLY A 18 -3.09 -22.52 8.75
CA GLY A 18 -1.98 -22.00 9.56
C GLY A 18 -0.60 -22.16 8.91
N ILE A 19 0.41 -21.47 9.45
CA ILE A 19 1.77 -21.52 8.93
C ILE A 19 2.30 -22.96 9.03
N SER A 20 2.85 -23.49 7.93
CA SER A 20 3.45 -24.84 7.92
C SER A 20 4.68 -24.93 8.84
N GLN A 21 5.02 -26.13 9.31
CA GLN A 21 6.21 -26.36 10.15
C GLN A 21 7.50 -25.86 9.48
N ARG A 22 7.67 -26.15 8.18
CA ARG A 22 8.80 -25.65 7.38
C ARG A 22 8.88 -24.13 7.39
N GLN A 23 7.75 -23.46 7.17
CA GLN A 23 7.73 -21.99 7.24
C GLN A 23 8.12 -21.53 8.65
N ARG A 24 7.58 -22.13 9.72
CA ARG A 24 7.90 -21.78 11.12
C ARG A 24 9.39 -21.81 11.42
N GLU A 25 10.12 -22.78 10.87
CA GLU A 25 11.58 -22.86 10.99
C GLU A 25 12.28 -21.72 10.24
N GLU A 26 11.82 -21.38 9.04
CA GLU A 26 12.33 -20.22 8.31
C GLU A 26 12.12 -18.90 9.07
N TRP A 27 10.94 -18.72 9.68
CA TRP A 27 10.69 -17.54 10.53
C TRP A 27 11.66 -17.46 11.70
N LYS A 28 12.00 -18.60 12.33
CA LYS A 28 13.02 -18.65 13.41
C LYS A 28 14.42 -18.30 12.89
N ARG A 29 14.78 -18.79 11.70
CA ARG A 29 16.08 -18.53 11.08
C ARG A 29 16.34 -17.05 10.75
N LEU A 30 15.31 -16.22 10.60
CA LEU A 30 15.47 -14.77 10.42
C LEU A 30 16.19 -14.09 11.59
N SER A 31 16.10 -14.66 12.79
CA SER A 31 16.83 -14.19 13.98
C SER A 31 18.31 -14.55 13.94
N SER A 32 18.71 -15.55 13.16
CA SER A 32 20.10 -15.94 12.97
C SER A 32 20.79 -14.92 12.06
N GLY A 33 22.10 -14.73 12.22
CA GLY A 33 22.99 -13.75 11.57
C GLY A 33 23.03 -13.70 10.03
N MET A 34 21.91 -13.75 9.31
CA MET A 34 21.86 -13.69 7.85
C MET A 34 22.36 -12.37 7.28
N ASP A 35 22.93 -12.45 6.08
CA ASP A 35 23.23 -11.31 5.24
C ASP A 35 21.96 -10.54 4.87
N LYS A 36 22.10 -9.22 4.66
CA LYS A 36 20.97 -8.34 4.34
C LYS A 36 20.17 -8.81 3.11
N ASN A 37 20.86 -9.26 2.07
CA ASN A 37 20.20 -9.70 0.83
C ASN A 37 19.43 -11.02 1.02
N GLU A 38 20.01 -11.95 1.78
CA GLU A 38 19.36 -13.21 2.14
C GLU A 38 18.14 -12.97 3.04
N LEU A 39 18.26 -12.05 4.01
CA LEU A 39 17.17 -11.63 4.87
C LEU A 39 15.99 -11.08 4.05
N VAL A 40 16.26 -10.14 3.15
CA VAL A 40 15.22 -9.54 2.28
C VAL A 40 14.55 -10.58 1.40
N SER A 41 15.33 -11.46 0.75
CA SER A 41 14.80 -12.52 -0.10
C SER A 41 13.89 -13.48 0.67
N THR A 42 14.34 -13.90 1.86
CA THR A 42 13.59 -14.79 2.76
C THR A 42 12.30 -14.13 3.25
N MET A 43 12.38 -12.86 3.68
CA MET A 43 11.19 -12.08 4.08
C MET A 43 10.18 -11.96 2.94
N CYS A 44 10.62 -11.69 1.72
CA CYS A 44 9.74 -11.65 0.55
C CYS A 44 9.01 -12.97 0.31
N ARG A 45 9.72 -14.10 0.42
CA ARG A 45 9.14 -15.44 0.27
C ARG A 45 8.06 -15.70 1.33
N LEU A 46 8.35 -15.39 2.58
CA LEU A 46 7.43 -15.61 3.71
C LEU A 46 6.20 -14.70 3.65
N LEU A 47 6.39 -13.42 3.32
CA LEU A 47 5.32 -12.44 3.19
C LEU A 47 4.48 -12.61 1.91
N ARG A 48 4.96 -13.43 0.97
CA ARG A 48 4.42 -13.60 -0.39
C ARG A 48 4.34 -12.25 -1.12
N GLU A 49 5.36 -11.42 -0.91
CA GLU A 49 5.46 -10.08 -1.47
C GLU A 49 6.37 -10.11 -2.71
N PRO A 50 5.85 -9.82 -3.91
CA PRO A 50 6.64 -9.84 -5.13
C PRO A 50 7.64 -8.67 -5.22
N LYS A 51 7.50 -7.66 -4.35
CA LYS A 51 8.29 -6.42 -4.39
C LYS A 51 9.48 -6.49 -3.43
N GLN A 52 10.59 -7.07 -3.88
CA GLN A 52 11.83 -7.13 -3.07
C GLN A 52 12.34 -5.75 -2.66
N HIS A 53 12.27 -4.77 -3.56
CA HIS A 53 12.71 -3.40 -3.26
C HIS A 53 11.95 -2.75 -2.09
N LEU A 54 10.69 -3.14 -1.85
CA LEU A 54 9.90 -2.59 -0.76
C LEU A 54 10.42 -3.13 0.58
N ILE A 55 10.65 -4.45 0.66
CA ILE A 55 11.17 -5.09 1.87
C ILE A 55 12.60 -4.62 2.13
N GLN A 56 13.41 -4.44 1.10
CA GLN A 56 14.75 -3.86 1.22
C GLN A 56 14.70 -2.45 1.81
N ALA A 57 13.84 -1.58 1.29
CA ALA A 57 13.66 -0.23 1.82
C ALA A 57 13.16 -0.24 3.28
N VAL A 58 12.31 -1.19 3.66
CA VAL A 58 11.91 -1.37 5.08
C VAL A 58 13.13 -1.71 5.94
N VAL A 59 13.95 -2.68 5.52
CA VAL A 59 15.14 -3.08 6.27
C VAL A 59 16.17 -1.94 6.36
N ASP A 60 16.26 -1.09 5.33
CA ASP A 60 17.12 0.08 5.30
C ASP A 60 16.61 1.23 6.18
N ASP A 61 15.35 1.62 6.06
CA ASP A 61 14.78 2.77 6.79
C ASP A 61 14.51 2.45 8.27
N VAL A 62 14.11 1.22 8.56
CA VAL A 62 13.64 0.79 9.90
C VAL A 62 14.73 0.01 10.65
N GLY A 63 15.66 -0.59 9.91
CA GLY A 63 16.72 -1.41 10.46
C GLY A 63 16.35 -2.88 10.62
N ARG A 64 17.37 -3.75 10.62
CA ARG A 64 17.23 -5.20 10.72
C ARG A 64 16.51 -5.65 11.99
N GLY A 65 16.88 -5.12 13.15
CA GLY A 65 16.34 -5.57 14.45
C GLY A 65 14.82 -5.43 14.52
N LEU A 66 14.32 -4.23 14.20
CA LEU A 66 12.90 -3.96 14.21
C LEU A 66 12.16 -4.70 13.08
N ALA A 67 12.77 -4.87 11.90
CA ALA A 67 12.18 -5.69 10.84
C ALA A 67 11.97 -7.15 11.27
N VAL A 68 12.94 -7.76 11.95
CA VAL A 68 12.83 -9.14 12.48
C VAL A 68 11.79 -9.21 13.60
N GLN A 69 11.71 -8.20 14.47
CA GLN A 69 10.69 -8.14 15.52
C GLN A 69 9.28 -8.08 14.92
N VAL A 70 9.03 -7.21 13.94
CA VAL A 70 7.73 -7.09 13.26
C VAL A 70 7.39 -8.39 12.52
N MET A 71 8.40 -9.11 11.99
CA MET A 71 8.19 -10.46 11.46
C MET A 71 7.70 -11.42 12.55
N ALA A 72 8.36 -11.48 13.72
CA ALA A 72 7.91 -12.35 14.82
C ALA A 72 6.46 -12.02 15.25
N GLU A 73 6.10 -10.74 15.34
CA GLU A 73 4.71 -10.32 15.62
C GLU A 73 3.74 -10.76 14.51
N THR A 74 4.15 -10.68 13.25
CA THR A 74 3.36 -11.14 12.11
C THR A 74 3.10 -12.64 12.19
N GLN A 75 4.10 -13.43 12.57
CA GLN A 75 3.95 -14.87 12.78
C GLN A 75 2.90 -15.17 13.85
N ARG A 76 2.99 -14.51 15.02
CA ARG A 76 2.02 -14.67 16.11
C ARG A 76 0.61 -14.28 15.67
N ALA A 77 0.47 -13.19 14.93
CA ALA A 77 -0.82 -12.75 14.41
C ALA A 77 -1.44 -13.76 13.43
N LEU A 78 -0.62 -14.45 12.64
CA LEU A 78 -1.06 -15.50 11.73
C LEU A 78 -1.43 -16.80 12.46
N ASP A 79 -0.67 -17.19 13.48
CA ASP A 79 -0.97 -18.33 14.34
C ASP A 79 -2.30 -18.13 15.10
N ASN A 80 -2.59 -16.90 15.51
CA ASN A 80 -3.86 -16.53 16.15
C ASN A 80 -5.06 -16.46 15.18
N GLY A 81 -4.94 -17.00 13.96
CA GLY A 81 -6.01 -17.03 12.96
C GLY A 81 -5.98 -15.89 11.93
N GLY A 82 -4.94 -15.06 11.95
CA GLY A 82 -4.75 -13.95 11.01
C GLY A 82 -5.60 -12.73 11.30
N MET A 83 -5.43 -11.68 10.49
CA MET A 83 -6.13 -10.40 10.66
C MET A 83 -7.23 -10.25 9.60
N LYS A 84 -8.47 -9.90 10.00
CA LYS A 84 -9.54 -9.58 9.05
C LYS A 84 -9.24 -8.28 8.28
N ARG A 85 -9.70 -8.21 7.03
CA ARG A 85 -9.72 -6.94 6.27
C ARG A 85 -10.76 -6.00 6.88
N LEU A 86 -10.54 -4.70 6.71
CA LEU A 86 -11.48 -3.67 7.15
C LEU A 86 -12.86 -3.85 6.49
N ASP A 87 -12.88 -4.29 5.24
CA ASP A 87 -14.11 -4.54 4.48
C ASP A 87 -14.93 -5.75 4.99
N GLY A 88 -14.44 -6.52 5.97
CA GLY A 88 -15.08 -7.74 6.48
C GLY A 88 -15.09 -8.93 5.52
N LYS A 89 -14.77 -8.72 4.23
CA LYS A 89 -14.78 -9.73 3.14
C LYS A 89 -13.62 -10.75 3.20
N GLY A 90 -13.13 -11.12 4.39
CA GLY A 90 -12.12 -12.16 4.58
C GLY A 90 -10.83 -11.69 5.25
N TYR A 91 -9.78 -12.52 5.14
CA TYR A 91 -8.52 -12.34 5.88
C TYR A 91 -7.42 -11.64 5.06
N ARG A 92 -6.54 -10.90 5.76
CA ARG A 92 -5.34 -10.28 5.21
C ARG A 92 -4.29 -11.36 4.91
N LYS A 93 -3.54 -11.13 3.84
CA LYS A 93 -2.34 -11.91 3.51
C LYS A 93 -1.21 -11.60 4.51
N PRO A 94 -0.23 -12.49 4.70
CA PRO A 94 0.93 -12.25 5.56
C PRO A 94 1.62 -10.90 5.31
N GLY A 95 1.90 -10.54 4.05
CA GLY A 95 2.44 -9.21 3.71
C GLY A 95 1.53 -8.03 4.11
N GLY A 96 0.22 -8.19 4.00
CA GLY A 96 -0.74 -7.17 4.43
C GLY A 96 -0.87 -7.04 5.94
N VAL A 97 -0.63 -8.13 6.70
CA VAL A 97 -0.55 -8.11 8.17
C VAL A 97 0.75 -7.41 8.59
N PHE A 98 1.88 -7.80 7.99
CA PHE A 98 3.18 -7.19 8.23
C PHE A 98 3.15 -5.66 8.07
N LEU A 99 2.65 -5.15 6.93
CA LEU A 99 2.56 -3.70 6.72
C LEU A 99 1.62 -2.99 7.72
N THR A 100 0.60 -3.70 8.22
CA THR A 100 -0.31 -3.14 9.24
C THR A 100 0.38 -3.04 10.60
N LEU A 101 1.21 -4.02 10.95
CA LEU A 101 2.02 -4.00 12.16
C LEU A 101 3.16 -2.99 12.05
N LEU A 102 3.83 -2.93 10.91
CA LEU A 102 4.90 -1.97 10.65
C LEU A 102 4.42 -0.52 10.84
N ARG A 103 3.19 -0.20 10.42
CA ARG A 103 2.58 1.12 10.65
C ARG A 103 2.44 1.48 12.14
N LYS A 104 2.40 0.51 13.05
CA LYS A 104 2.34 0.75 14.50
C LYS A 104 3.71 1.06 15.10
N HIS A 105 4.78 0.53 14.50
CA HIS A 105 6.16 0.68 14.99
C HIS A 105 6.89 1.87 14.38
N VAL A 106 6.42 2.39 13.25
CA VAL A 106 7.05 3.48 12.50
C VAL A 106 6.16 4.72 12.51
N THR A 107 6.76 5.91 12.52
CA THR A 107 6.01 7.18 12.42
C THR A 107 5.19 7.23 11.12
N ALA A 108 4.03 7.90 11.17
CA ALA A 108 3.14 7.99 10.02
C ALA A 108 3.82 8.65 8.80
N GLU A 109 4.73 9.59 9.03
CA GLU A 109 5.47 10.27 7.97
C GLU A 109 6.48 9.33 7.29
N ASN A 110 7.32 8.62 8.06
CA ASN A 110 8.27 7.65 7.51
C ASN A 110 7.53 6.54 6.75
N TYR A 111 6.42 6.03 7.30
CA TYR A 111 5.60 5.04 6.60
C TYR A 111 5.03 5.58 5.28
N LYS A 112 4.58 6.83 5.25
CA LYS A 112 4.05 7.49 4.05
C LYS A 112 5.15 7.69 3.00
N GLN A 113 6.34 8.09 3.41
CA GLN A 113 7.50 8.25 2.55
C GLN A 113 7.93 6.92 1.92
N LEU A 114 8.07 5.88 2.73
CA LEU A 114 8.37 4.51 2.27
C LEU A 114 7.33 4.02 1.23
N MET A 115 6.04 4.20 1.51
CA MET A 115 4.97 3.80 0.60
C MET A 115 4.96 4.62 -0.70
N LYS A 116 5.25 5.93 -0.63
CA LYS A 116 5.40 6.79 -1.81
C LYS A 116 6.61 6.37 -2.66
N ALA A 117 7.76 6.14 -2.04
CA ALA A 117 8.98 5.71 -2.72
C ALA A 117 8.78 4.38 -3.44
N SER A 118 8.16 3.40 -2.79
CA SER A 118 7.82 2.11 -3.41
C SER A 118 6.83 2.27 -4.58
N ARG A 119 5.81 3.12 -4.45
CA ARG A 119 4.87 3.40 -5.56
C ARG A 119 5.55 4.04 -6.76
N LYS A 120 6.44 5.01 -6.54
CA LYS A 120 7.22 5.68 -7.59
C LYS A 120 8.09 4.67 -8.33
N ARG A 121 8.87 3.86 -7.62
CA ARG A 121 9.73 2.81 -8.20
C ARG A 121 8.91 1.77 -8.99
N GLN A 122 7.72 1.40 -8.50
CA GLN A 122 6.82 0.51 -9.23
C GLN A 122 6.25 1.15 -10.52
N GLN A 123 5.98 2.45 -10.50
CA GLN A 123 5.51 3.17 -11.67
C GLN A 123 6.62 3.29 -12.73
N GLU A 124 7.84 3.61 -12.32
CA GLU A 124 9.02 3.67 -13.19
C GLU A 124 9.31 2.31 -13.83
N HIS A 125 9.29 1.23 -13.04
CA HIS A 125 9.47 -0.13 -13.58
C HIS A 125 8.40 -0.50 -14.60
N ARG A 126 7.12 -0.16 -14.34
CA ARG A 126 6.04 -0.38 -15.31
C ARG A 126 6.22 0.42 -16.59
N LYS A 127 6.57 1.71 -16.49
CA LYS A 127 6.85 2.56 -17.65
C LYS A 127 8.03 2.03 -18.46
N ALA A 128 9.11 1.63 -17.79
CA ALA A 128 10.28 1.05 -18.45
C ALA A 128 9.95 -0.27 -19.16
N MET A 129 9.11 -1.12 -18.55
CA MET A 129 8.66 -2.36 -19.16
C MET A 129 7.80 -2.12 -20.40
N VAL A 130 6.86 -1.17 -20.34
CA VAL A 130 6.06 -0.77 -21.50
C VAL A 130 6.95 -0.25 -22.63
N ARG A 131 7.90 0.64 -22.32
CA ARG A 131 8.87 1.14 -23.31
C ARG A 131 9.70 0.04 -23.95
N LYS A 132 10.16 -0.96 -23.17
CA LYS A 132 10.90 -2.10 -23.71
C LYS A 132 10.06 -2.91 -24.69
N ILE A 133 8.81 -3.21 -24.34
CA ILE A 133 7.89 -3.93 -25.22
C ILE A 133 7.61 -3.12 -26.49
N GLU A 134 7.46 -1.80 -26.37
CA GLU A 134 7.24 -0.89 -27.50
C GLU A 134 8.44 -0.84 -28.45
N ILE A 135 9.66 -0.74 -27.92
CA ILE A 135 10.90 -0.80 -28.72
C ILE A 135 11.03 -2.17 -29.41
N GLU A 136 10.83 -3.26 -28.68
CA GLU A 136 10.90 -4.61 -29.23
C GLU A 136 9.81 -4.87 -30.30
N ALA A 137 8.63 -4.27 -30.14
CA ALA A 137 7.58 -4.31 -31.16
C ALA A 137 7.97 -3.51 -32.40
N LEU A 138 8.61 -2.34 -32.25
CA LEU A 138 9.14 -1.55 -33.36
C LEU A 138 10.27 -2.27 -34.10
N GLU A 139 11.18 -2.93 -33.40
CA GLU A 139 12.26 -3.73 -33.99
C GLU A 139 11.73 -4.92 -34.81
N ARG A 140 10.56 -5.46 -34.46
CA ARG A 140 9.88 -6.51 -35.25
C ARG A 140 9.16 -5.99 -36.50
N ILE A 141 8.95 -4.68 -36.66
CA ILE A 141 8.31 -4.06 -37.84
C ILE A 141 9.34 -3.83 -38.98
N GLY A 142 10.58 -4.28 -38.80
CA GLY A 142 11.58 -4.38 -39.89
C GLY A 142 11.28 -5.44 -40.96
N ASP A 143 10.18 -6.20 -40.84
CA ASP A 143 9.69 -7.11 -41.87
C ASP A 143 8.56 -6.43 -42.67
N PRO A 144 8.76 -6.08 -43.96
CA PRO A 144 7.85 -5.24 -44.74
C PRO A 144 6.48 -5.88 -45.09
N GLY A 145 6.09 -6.99 -44.45
CA GLY A 145 4.88 -7.76 -44.77
C GLY A 145 3.83 -7.91 -43.68
N ALA A 146 4.05 -7.46 -42.44
CA ALA A 146 3.13 -7.76 -41.33
C ALA A 146 2.46 -6.50 -40.74
N SER A 147 1.24 -6.20 -41.19
CA SER A 147 0.37 -5.20 -40.55
C SER A 147 -0.01 -5.64 -39.13
N PRO A 148 0.34 -4.89 -38.07
CA PRO A 148 -0.13 -5.21 -36.73
C PRO A 148 -1.58 -4.74 -36.58
N VAL A 149 -2.51 -5.70 -36.58
CA VAL A 149 -3.89 -5.49 -36.08
C VAL A 149 -3.85 -5.27 -34.57
N LEU A 150 -3.52 -4.05 -34.14
CA LEU A 150 -3.74 -3.61 -32.77
C LEU A 150 -5.22 -3.28 -32.57
N SER A 151 -6.01 -4.32 -32.31
CA SER A 151 -7.37 -4.15 -31.79
C SER A 151 -7.30 -3.72 -30.32
N PHE A 152 -7.17 -2.41 -30.11
CA PHE A 152 -7.42 -1.80 -28.80
C PHE A 152 -8.93 -1.57 -28.69
N GLY A 153 -9.63 -2.47 -28.01
CA GLY A 153 -11.01 -2.26 -27.62
C GLY A 153 -11.11 -1.03 -26.72
N THR A 154 -11.54 0.09 -27.30
CA THR A 154 -11.87 1.31 -26.56
C THR A 154 -13.13 1.06 -25.73
N ALA A 155 -12.95 0.59 -24.49
CA ALA A 155 -14.03 0.59 -23.49
C ALA A 155 -14.22 2.04 -23.01
N THR A 156 -15.05 2.80 -23.72
CA THR A 156 -15.57 4.09 -23.26
C THR A 156 -16.51 3.83 -22.08
N ASN A 157 -16.03 3.99 -20.85
CA ASN A 157 -16.88 4.03 -19.67
C ASN A 157 -17.45 5.45 -19.52
N SER A 158 -18.64 5.67 -20.07
CA SER A 158 -19.44 6.87 -19.83
C SER A 158 -19.98 6.84 -18.41
N ASN A 159 -19.44 7.66 -17.52
CA ASN A 159 -20.15 8.10 -16.33
C ASN A 159 -20.14 9.62 -16.27
N SER A 160 -21.20 10.20 -16.83
CA SER A 160 -21.54 11.62 -16.71
C SER A 160 -22.08 11.91 -15.32
N ASN A 161 -21.33 12.65 -14.52
CA ASN A 161 -21.95 13.63 -13.62
C ASN A 161 -21.08 14.88 -13.57
N ALA A 162 -21.38 15.79 -14.51
CA ALA A 162 -20.88 17.14 -14.52
C ALA A 162 -21.81 17.99 -13.65
N THR A 163 -21.28 18.55 -12.57
CA THR A 163 -21.82 19.76 -11.96
C THR A 163 -20.67 20.75 -11.90
N SER A 164 -20.77 21.75 -12.77
CA SER A 164 -19.82 22.85 -12.93
C SER A 164 -19.81 23.77 -11.71
N PRO A 165 -18.69 24.46 -11.46
CA PRO A 165 -18.72 25.84 -10.98
C PRO A 165 -18.27 26.81 -12.09
N PRO A 166 -18.93 27.97 -12.28
CA PRO A 166 -18.43 29.00 -13.19
C PRO A 166 -17.35 29.85 -12.52
N ALA A 167 -16.27 30.08 -13.27
CA ALA A 167 -15.20 31.00 -12.96
C ALA A 167 -15.54 32.42 -13.45
N VAL A 168 -15.28 33.45 -12.64
CA VAL A 168 -15.05 34.82 -13.11
C VAL A 168 -13.98 35.52 -12.25
N ALA A 169 -12.88 35.86 -12.95
CA ALA A 169 -11.91 36.96 -12.79
C ALA A 169 -11.72 37.72 -11.45
N ALA A 170 -10.48 37.62 -10.91
CA ALA A 170 -9.47 38.66 -10.55
C ALA A 170 -9.86 40.11 -10.15
N PRO A 171 -8.94 40.95 -9.61
CA PRO A 171 -7.83 40.84 -8.64
C PRO A 171 -7.93 41.93 -7.52
N VAL A 172 -6.82 42.34 -6.85
CA VAL A 172 -6.66 43.53 -5.92
C VAL A 172 -7.15 43.29 -4.47
N GLU A 173 -6.50 43.61 -3.35
CA GLU A 173 -5.28 44.33 -2.91
C GLU A 173 -5.03 43.90 -1.44
N GLN A 174 -3.79 43.91 -0.97
CA GLN A 174 -3.46 44.20 0.45
C GLN A 174 -3.01 45.67 0.50
N PRO A 175 -3.27 46.48 1.55
CA PRO A 175 -2.53 46.31 2.82
C PRO A 175 -3.17 46.86 4.12
N GLU A 176 -2.53 46.42 5.22
CA GLU A 176 -2.19 47.14 6.46
C GLU A 176 -3.20 47.64 7.54
N VAL A 177 -2.68 47.48 8.77
CA VAL A 177 -2.80 48.25 10.03
C VAL A 177 -3.99 48.12 11.00
N ALA A 178 -3.56 48.01 12.27
CA ALA A 178 -4.21 48.42 13.52
C ALA A 178 -5.28 47.47 14.09
N ALA A 179 -5.51 47.35 15.40
CA ALA A 179 -4.82 47.69 16.65
C ALA A 179 -5.82 47.32 17.77
N ALA A 180 -5.33 47.02 18.97
CA ALA A 180 -6.07 47.06 20.25
C ALA A 180 -7.20 46.00 20.41
N ALA A 181 -7.60 45.51 21.58
CA ALA A 181 -7.40 45.81 23.00
C ALA A 181 -7.76 44.49 23.75
N ARG A 182 -6.94 43.99 24.67
CA ARG A 182 -7.04 44.15 26.14
C ARG A 182 -8.34 43.63 26.82
N VAL A 183 -8.11 42.67 27.71
CA VAL A 183 -8.57 42.58 29.14
C VAL A 183 -9.94 41.97 29.47
N GLY A 184 -9.90 41.06 30.44
CA GLY A 184 -11.00 40.55 31.28
C GLY A 184 -10.68 39.10 31.70
N SER A 185 -9.88 38.79 32.73
CA SER A 185 -10.00 39.04 34.19
C SER A 185 -11.35 38.63 34.80
N GLY A 186 -11.30 37.70 35.75
CA GLY A 186 -12.38 37.28 36.67
C GLY A 186 -12.51 35.74 36.68
N ALA A 187 -11.80 34.95 37.50
CA ALA A 187 -11.72 34.88 38.96
C ALA A 187 -13.03 34.45 39.66
N THR A 188 -12.86 33.64 40.73
CA THR A 188 -13.84 33.17 41.76
C THR A 188 -14.45 31.80 41.40
N MET A 189 -14.03 30.63 41.93
CA MET A 189 -13.73 30.17 43.31
C MET A 189 -14.95 30.23 44.23
N MET A 190 -15.30 29.10 44.88
CA MET A 190 -16.32 28.85 45.93
C MET A 190 -17.47 27.96 45.47
N GLU A 191 -18.03 27.06 46.26
CA GLU A 191 -17.68 26.34 47.49
C GLU A 191 -18.93 25.51 47.82
N GLN A 192 -18.75 24.32 48.42
CA GLN A 192 -19.74 23.65 49.30
C GLN A 192 -21.06 23.16 48.64
N GLN A 193 -21.67 22.05 49.01
CA GLN A 193 -21.43 20.94 49.94
C GLN A 193 -22.24 19.76 49.37
#